data_AF-A0A430QP50-F1
#
_entry.id   AF-A0A430QP50-F1
#
_cell.length_a   1.000
_cell.length_b   1.000
_cell.length_c   1.000
_cell.angle_alpha   90.00
_cell.angle_beta   90.00
_cell.angle_gamma   90.00
#
_symmetry.space_group_name_H-M   'P 1'
#
loop_
_entity.id
_entity.type
_entity.pdbx_description
1 polymer ?
#
loop_
_entity_poly.entity_id
_entity_poly.type
_entity_poly.pdbx_seq_one_letter_code
_entity_poly.pdbx_strand_id
1 'polypeptide(L)'
;MIFLSSSIIKQINLMIVLQSNRFISIGDRISLIRKITAQDVNDFAKLTGDINPIHLDSNYAKQTRYGKCIVHGTFIQGLLSCLLGVHFPGTGCVLHAINCKFPEPCKFLFLISI
;
A
#
# COMPACT_ATOMS: atom_id res chain seq x y z
N MET A 1 -13.96 11.71 7.09
CA MET A 1 -13.77 10.34 6.56
C MET A 1 -14.51 10.28 5.22
N ILE A 2 -13.80 10.37 4.10
CA ILE A 2 -14.44 10.40 2.77
C ILE A 2 -14.69 8.94 2.37
N PHE A 3 -15.96 8.53 2.37
CA PHE A 3 -16.35 7.26 1.76
C PHE A 3 -16.47 7.48 0.25
N LEU A 4 -15.58 6.86 -0.52
CA LEU A 4 -15.76 6.77 -1.98
C LEU A 4 -16.81 5.69 -2.27
N SER A 5 -17.76 6.01 -3.13
CA SER A 5 -18.82 5.09 -3.59
C SER A 5 -18.21 3.82 -4.21
N SER A 6 -18.89 2.69 -4.07
CA SER A 6 -18.52 1.41 -4.70
C SER A 6 -18.36 1.52 -6.23
N SER A 7 -19.11 2.42 -6.85
CA SER A 7 -18.98 2.74 -8.28
C SER A 7 -17.67 3.46 -8.60
N ILE A 8 -17.22 4.36 -7.72
CA ILE A 8 -15.95 5.09 -7.89
C ILE A 8 -14.77 4.14 -7.69
N ILE A 9 -14.84 3.24 -6.71
CA ILE A 9 -13.82 2.20 -6.48
C ILE A 9 -13.74 1.25 -7.69
N LYS A 10 -14.88 0.84 -8.25
CA LYS A 10 -14.93 0.07 -9.50
C LYS A 10 -14.33 0.84 -10.68
N GLN A 11 -14.60 2.14 -10.79
CA GLN A 11 -14.11 2.97 -11.90
C GLN A 11 -12.60 3.22 -11.80
N ILE A 12 -12.06 3.37 -10.58
CA ILE A 12 -10.61 3.43 -10.32
C ILE A 12 -9.96 2.09 -10.66
N ASN A 13 -10.52 0.96 -10.22
CA ASN A 13 -10.03 -0.37 -10.59
C ASN A 13 -10.08 -0.59 -12.11
N LEU A 14 -11.13 -0.10 -12.78
CA LEU A 14 -11.27 -0.19 -14.23
C LEU A 14 -10.22 0.66 -14.96
N MET A 15 -9.91 1.86 -14.47
CA MET A 15 -8.83 2.70 -15.04
C MET A 15 -7.44 2.07 -14.87
N ILE A 16 -7.17 1.39 -13.76
CA ILE A 16 -5.91 0.68 -13.51
C ILE A 16 -5.73 -0.50 -14.49
N VAL A 17 -6.80 -1.24 -14.79
CA VAL A 17 -6.75 -2.41 -15.69
C VAL A 17 -6.56 -2.00 -17.16
N LEU A 18 -7.05 -0.83 -17.57
CA LEU A 18 -7.01 -0.38 -18.97
C LEU A 18 -5.63 0.13 -19.45
N GLN A 19 -4.62 0.27 -18.58
CA GLN A 19 -3.32 0.83 -18.97
C GLN A 19 -2.26 -0.19 -19.39
N SER A 20 -2.58 -1.49 -19.41
CA SER A 20 -1.60 -2.57 -19.68
C SER A 20 -1.05 -2.64 -21.11
N ASN A 21 -1.57 -1.83 -22.05
CA ASN A 21 -1.21 -1.91 -23.48
C ASN A 21 -0.77 -0.57 -24.09
N ARG A 22 -0.34 0.41 -23.28
CA ARG A 22 0.15 1.70 -23.77
C ARG A 22 1.64 1.86 -23.49
N PHE A 23 2.36 2.46 -24.44
CA PHE A 23 3.73 2.91 -24.21
C PHE A 23 3.78 3.89 -23.03
N ILE A 24 4.70 3.62 -22.09
CA ILE A 24 4.95 4.49 -20.94
C ILE A 24 5.53 5.80 -21.44
N SER A 25 4.98 6.91 -20.95
CA SER A 25 5.42 8.25 -21.29
C SER A 25 5.84 9.01 -20.04
N ILE A 26 6.77 9.95 -20.21
CA ILE A 26 7.16 10.86 -19.12
C ILE A 26 5.92 11.64 -18.67
N GLY A 27 5.70 11.67 -17.36
CA GLY A 27 4.54 12.33 -16.76
C GLY A 27 3.34 11.41 -16.50
N ASP A 28 3.42 10.13 -16.91
CA ASP A 28 2.44 9.14 -16.50
C ASP A 28 2.38 9.01 -14.98
N ARG A 29 1.16 8.91 -14.46
CA ARG A 29 0.89 8.77 -13.04
C ARG A 29 -0.04 7.60 -12.82
N ILE A 30 0.23 6.84 -11.76
CA ILE A 30 -0.66 5.78 -11.31
C ILE A 30 -0.91 5.91 -9.81
N SER A 31 -2.11 5.53 -9.39
CA SER A 31 -2.49 5.52 -7.99
C SER A 31 -3.17 4.23 -7.60
N LEU A 32 -2.89 3.77 -6.39
CA LEU A 32 -3.51 2.60 -5.77
C LEU A 32 -4.09 3.01 -4.43
N ILE A 33 -5.40 2.80 -4.27
CA ILE A 33 -6.08 2.94 -2.98
C ILE A 33 -6.33 1.54 -2.43
N ARG A 34 -5.79 1.27 -1.23
CA ARG A 34 -6.05 0.01 -0.53
C ARG A 34 -6.42 0.27 0.91
N LYS A 35 -7.48 -0.38 1.36
CA LYS A 35 -7.77 -0.55 2.79
C LYS A 35 -6.96 -1.73 3.30
N ILE A 36 -6.04 -1.46 4.21
CA ILE A 36 -5.23 -2.44 4.91
C ILE A 36 -6.04 -2.87 6.13
N THR A 37 -6.20 -4.17 6.32
CA THR A 37 -6.92 -4.76 7.45
C THR A 37 -5.95 -5.20 8.53
N ALA A 38 -6.47 -5.47 9.74
CA ALA A 38 -5.66 -6.10 10.79
C ALA A 38 -5.12 -7.47 10.34
N GLN A 39 -5.87 -8.21 9.51
CA GLN A 39 -5.42 -9.49 8.99
C GLN A 39 -4.22 -9.33 8.06
N ASP A 40 -4.24 -8.35 7.15
CA ASP A 40 -3.10 -8.05 6.27
C ASP A 40 -1.82 -7.76 7.08
N VAL A 41 -1.94 -6.99 8.18
CA VAL A 41 -0.81 -6.67 9.07
C VAL A 41 -0.30 -7.92 9.78
N ASN A 42 -1.20 -8.77 10.26
CA ASN A 42 -0.82 -10.04 10.89
C ASN A 42 -0.12 -10.98 9.91
N ASP A 43 -0.62 -11.08 8.67
CA ASP A 43 -0.04 -11.96 7.66
C ASP A 43 1.33 -11.43 7.21
N PHE A 44 1.50 -10.12 7.10
CA PHE A 44 2.80 -9.51 6.84
C PHE A 44 3.79 -9.74 7.98
N ALA A 45 3.35 -9.62 9.24
CA ALA A 45 4.20 -9.92 10.40
C ALA A 45 4.64 -11.39 10.42
N LYS A 46 3.74 -12.33 10.10
CA LYS A 46 4.08 -13.76 9.97
C LYS A 46 5.07 -14.03 8.84
N LEU A 47 4.87 -13.39 7.69
CA LEU A 47 5.73 -13.57 6.51
C LEU A 47 7.14 -13.01 6.75
N THR A 48 7.24 -11.85 7.37
CA THR A 48 8.52 -11.14 7.56
C THR A 48 9.24 -11.49 8.86
N GLY A 49 8.52 -12.01 9.85
CA GLY A 49 9.01 -12.16 11.22
C GLY A 49 9.00 -10.85 12.03
N ASP A 50 8.55 -9.72 11.45
CA ASP A 50 8.42 -8.46 12.17
C ASP A 50 7.16 -8.47 13.06
N ILE A 51 7.33 -9.09 14.23
CA ILE A 51 6.33 -9.22 15.29
C ILE A 51 6.38 -8.06 16.30
N ASN A 52 6.89 -6.89 15.91
CA ASN A 52 6.94 -5.74 16.82
C ASN A 52 5.52 -5.41 17.32
N PRO A 53 5.30 -5.34 18.65
CA PRO A 53 3.97 -5.14 19.22
C PRO A 53 3.32 -3.81 18.81
N ILE A 54 4.09 -2.84 18.31
CA ILE A 54 3.52 -1.61 17.75
C ILE A 54 2.56 -1.86 16.57
N HIS A 55 2.73 -2.98 15.87
CA HIS A 55 1.88 -3.35 14.73
C HIS A 55 0.71 -4.24 15.14
N LEU A 56 0.84 -5.00 16.24
CA LEU A 56 -0.02 -6.14 16.54
C LEU A 56 -0.82 -6.01 17.83
N ASP A 57 -0.29 -5.31 18.84
CA ASP A 57 -0.91 -5.22 20.16
C ASP A 57 -1.45 -3.81 20.42
N SER A 58 -2.78 -3.72 20.49
CA SER A 58 -3.47 -2.47 20.79
C SER A 58 -3.18 -1.91 22.19
N ASN A 59 -2.89 -2.77 23.17
CA ASN A 59 -2.57 -2.34 24.53
C ASN A 59 -1.18 -1.73 24.60
N TYR A 60 -0.20 -2.37 23.97
CA TYR A 60 1.14 -1.80 23.79
C TYR A 60 1.07 -0.48 23.01
N ALA A 61 0.39 -0.46 21.87
CA ALA A 61 0.37 0.71 20.99
C ALA A 61 -0.29 1.94 21.63
N LYS A 62 -1.30 1.76 22.50
CA LYS A 62 -1.90 2.84 23.32
C LYS A 62 -0.91 3.54 24.23
N GLN A 63 0.12 2.84 24.69
CA GLN A 63 1.15 3.40 25.58
C GLN A 63 2.23 4.17 24.81
N THR A 64 2.23 4.09 23.49
CA THR A 64 3.17 4.80 22.63
C THR A 64 2.60 6.15 22.17
N ARG A 65 3.46 7.02 21.63
CA ARG A 65 3.03 8.29 21.02
C ARG A 65 2.01 8.14 19.87
N TYR A 66 1.86 6.94 19.31
CA TYR A 66 0.92 6.69 18.22
C TYR A 66 -0.51 6.40 18.72
N GLY A 67 -0.68 5.97 19.98
CA GLY A 67 -1.98 5.71 20.62
C GLY A 67 -2.79 4.53 20.05
N LYS A 68 -2.34 3.90 18.97
CA LYS A 68 -2.97 2.77 18.28
C LYS A 68 -1.95 2.04 17.41
N CYS A 69 -2.28 0.82 16.99
CA CYS A 69 -1.42 0.09 16.06
C CYS A 69 -1.22 0.87 14.76
N ILE A 70 -0.03 0.72 14.18
CA ILE A 70 0.32 1.29 12.88
C ILE A 70 0.72 0.15 11.94
N VAL A 71 0.61 0.37 10.63
CA VAL A 71 1.03 -0.62 9.64
C VAL A 71 2.55 -0.55 9.48
N HIS A 72 3.21 -1.69 9.22
CA HIS A 72 4.63 -1.73 8.87
C HIS A 72 4.94 -0.79 7.71
N GLY A 73 5.96 0.05 7.82
CA GLY A 73 6.33 0.98 6.74
C GLY A 73 6.67 0.24 5.45
N THR A 74 7.38 -0.88 5.55
CA THR A 74 7.77 -1.75 4.43
C THR A 74 6.59 -2.45 3.75
N PHE A 75 5.42 -2.54 4.40
CA PHE A 75 4.20 -3.05 3.75
C PHE A 75 3.86 -2.25 2.48
N ILE A 76 4.10 -0.93 2.51
CA ILE A 76 3.89 -0.03 1.37
C ILE A 76 4.77 -0.43 0.18
N GLN A 77 6.00 -0.88 0.44
CA GLN A 77 6.91 -1.31 -0.63
C GLN A 77 6.40 -2.57 -1.33
N GLY A 78 5.78 -3.50 -0.58
CA GLY A 78 5.10 -4.66 -1.15
C GLY A 78 3.94 -4.25 -2.08
N LEU A 79 3.19 -3.20 -1.72
CA LEU A 79 2.14 -2.65 -2.57
C LEU A 79 2.69 -1.97 -3.82
N LEU A 80 3.82 -1.27 -3.73
CA LEU A 80 4.51 -0.70 -4.88
C LEU A 80 5.00 -1.79 -5.85
N SER A 81 5.54 -2.89 -5.32
CA SER A 81 5.92 -4.05 -6.14
C SER A 81 4.71 -4.61 -6.91
N CYS A 82 3.56 -4.77 -6.25
CA CYS A 82 2.32 -5.18 -6.90
C CYS A 82 1.88 -4.18 -7.98
N LEU A 83 1.87 -2.88 -7.65
CA LEU A 83 1.47 -1.83 -8.59
C LEU A 83 2.33 -1.84 -9.85
N LEU A 84 3.66 -1.92 -9.70
CA LEU A 84 4.60 -1.86 -10.81
C LEU A 84 4.66 -3.17 -11.60
N GLY A 85 4.68 -4.31 -10.92
CA GLY A 85 4.82 -5.63 -11.54
C GLY A 85 3.54 -6.19 -12.15
N VAL A 86 2.36 -5.74 -11.69
CA VAL A 86 1.07 -6.27 -12.16
C VAL A 86 0.28 -5.24 -12.97
N HIS A 87 0.30 -3.96 -12.58
CA HIS A 87 -0.60 -2.96 -13.15
C HIS A 87 0.09 -2.00 -14.14
N PHE A 88 1.18 -1.35 -13.74
CA PHE A 88 1.86 -0.36 -14.59
C PHE A 88 3.31 -0.16 -14.13
N PRO A 89 4.34 -0.52 -14.92
CA PRO A 89 4.31 -1.01 -16.31
C PRO A 89 3.53 -2.32 -16.53
N GLY A 90 3.40 -3.14 -15.48
CA GLY A 90 2.72 -4.42 -15.54
C GLY A 90 3.67 -5.58 -15.86
N THR A 91 3.09 -6.70 -16.27
CA THR A 91 3.79 -7.97 -16.47
C THR A 91 5.08 -7.81 -17.28
N GLY A 92 6.18 -8.39 -16.78
CA GLY A 92 7.52 -8.28 -17.38
C GLY A 92 8.37 -7.15 -16.79
N CYS A 93 7.78 -6.27 -15.97
CA CYS A 93 8.54 -5.30 -15.20
C CYS A 93 9.26 -5.96 -14.01
N VAL A 94 10.54 -5.63 -13.84
CA VAL A 94 11.33 -6.01 -12.67
C VAL A 94 11.76 -4.75 -11.91
N LEU A 95 11.38 -4.68 -10.64
CA LEU A 95 11.70 -3.57 -9.77
C LEU A 95 13.15 -3.69 -9.27
N HIS A 96 14.01 -2.78 -9.71
CA HIS A 96 15.44 -2.80 -9.36
C HIS A 96 15.76 -2.03 -8.08
N ALA A 97 15.07 -0.92 -7.83
CA ALA A 97 15.32 -0.08 -6.67
C ALA A 97 14.07 0.69 -6.26
N ILE A 98 13.90 0.86 -4.95
CA ILE A 98 12.93 1.77 -4.35
C ILE A 98 13.68 2.67 -3.37
N ASN A 99 13.54 3.98 -3.50
CA ASN A 99 13.96 4.93 -2.48
C ASN A 99 12.71 5.47 -1.76
N CYS A 100 12.54 5.12 -0.49
CA CYS A 100 11.38 5.50 0.32
C CYS A 100 11.80 6.28 1.56
N LYS A 101 11.00 7.30 1.88
CA LYS A 101 11.00 7.98 3.18
C LYS A 101 9.64 7.81 3.83
N PHE A 102 9.62 7.57 5.13
CA PHE A 102 8.40 7.40 5.92
C PHE A 102 8.30 8.54 6.94
N PRO A 103 7.90 9.75 6.51
CA PRO A 103 7.83 10.91 7.42
C PRO A 103 6.74 10.77 8.48
N GLU A 104 5.68 10.02 8.17
CA GLU A 104 4.52 9.78 9.02
C GLU A 104 4.23 8.28 9.12
N PRO A 105 3.63 7.80 10.22
CA PRO A 105 3.29 6.39 10.38
C PRO A 105 2.23 5.94 9.36
N CYS A 106 2.39 4.73 8.83
CA CYS A 106 1.43 4.16 7.89
C CYS A 106 0.11 3.81 8.59
N LYS A 107 -1.00 4.29 8.03
CA LYS A 107 -2.36 4.07 8.54
C LYS A 107 -3.01 2.90 7.80
N PHE A 108 -4.06 2.34 8.41
CA PHE A 108 -4.86 1.26 7.83
C PHE A 108 -5.63 1.65 6.56
N LEU A 109 -5.76 2.94 6.25
CA LEU A 109 -6.21 3.41 4.94
C LEU A 109 -5.05 4.17 4.30
N PHE A 110 -4.61 3.71 3.12
CA PHE A 110 -3.46 4.28 2.45
C PHE A 110 -3.72 4.46 0.95
N LEU A 111 -3.30 5.61 0.45
CA LEU A 111 -3.26 5.95 -0.97
C LEU A 111 -1.80 6.03 -1.37
N ILE A 112 -1.41 5.24 -2.37
CA ILE A 112 -0.13 5.34 -3.05
C ILE A 112 -0.38 6.07 -4.36
N SER A 113 0.42 7.10 -4.64
CA SER A 113 0.42 7.79 -5.93
C SER A 113 1.87 7.98 -6.34
N ILE A 114 2.21 7.55 -7.56
CA ILE A 114 3.53 7.73 -8.19
C ILE A 114 3.36 8.42 -9.55
#